data_AF-A0A0S6U7W6-F1
#
_entry.id   AF-A0A0S6U7W6-F1
#
_cell.length_a   1.000
_cell.length_b   1.000
_cell.length_c   1.000
_cell.angle_alpha   90.00
_cell.angle_beta   90.00
_cell.angle_gamma   90.00
#
_symmetry.space_group_name_H-M   'P 1'
#
loop_
_entity.id
_entity.type
_entity.pdbx_description
1 polymer ?
#
loop_
_entity_poly.entity_id
_entity_poly.type
_entity_poly.pdbx_seq_one_letter_code
_entity_poly.pdbx_strand_id
1 'polypeptide(L)'
;MKKTRLNRQQGQATELTGTATTGQPFKEGELAFPEIVAVAAAKEKLLLHIREMEELYKVLHKRVQELDKARREHQDMFLAAMETLARTLKAKDGYTRGHSERVSGYAVRLASRLGLEKDTVEKLRLAASLHDLGKIGIHDTILNKATPLTAAEFALIKQHPDIGARILQPMAPLKELLPWIRHHHERYDGMGYPDGLRGEAIPLGARIIAMADSFDAMTSDRPYRRALPLKAALEQIRQGAGTQFDPQLAFTWLELYPPDLQPQVDTG
;
A
#
# COMPACT_ATOMS: atom_id res chain seq x y z
N MET A 1 -45.10 16.32 2.52
CA MET A 1 -45.35 15.68 1.21
C MET A 1 -44.40 14.50 1.05
N LYS A 2 -44.88 13.44 0.37
CA LYS A 2 -44.23 12.18 -0.05
C LYS A 2 -44.10 11.04 0.98
N LYS A 3 -45.08 10.13 0.86
CA LYS A 3 -45.04 8.71 1.21
C LYS A 3 -44.08 7.98 0.27
N THR A 4 -43.31 7.01 0.78
CA THR A 4 -42.76 5.92 -0.03
C THR A 4 -42.88 4.60 0.74
N ARG A 5 -43.64 3.66 0.16
CA ARG A 5 -43.83 2.27 0.59
C ARG A 5 -42.54 1.47 0.38
N LEU A 6 -42.28 0.48 1.24
CA LEU A 6 -41.55 -0.73 0.82
C LEU A 6 -42.26 -2.00 1.35
N ASN A 7 -42.32 -2.99 0.46
CA ASN A 7 -43.06 -4.25 0.48
C ASN A 7 -42.85 -5.14 1.72
N ARG A 8 -43.95 -5.73 2.22
CA ARG A 8 -43.92 -7.04 2.92
C ARG A 8 -44.35 -8.12 1.93
N GLN A 9 -43.41 -8.97 1.53
CA GLN A 9 -43.72 -10.23 0.85
C GLN A 9 -44.28 -11.22 1.88
N GLN A 10 -45.39 -11.86 1.49
CA GLN A 10 -46.01 -12.97 2.18
C GLN A 10 -45.13 -14.21 2.01
N GLY A 11 -44.65 -14.78 3.12
CA GLY A 11 -44.13 -16.14 3.19
C GLY A 11 -45.21 -17.04 3.77
N GLN A 12 -45.76 -17.92 2.94
CA GLN A 12 -46.71 -18.96 3.33
C GLN A 12 -46.04 -19.92 4.32
N ALA A 13 -46.61 -20.07 5.52
CA ALA A 13 -46.29 -21.17 6.41
C ALA A 13 -47.16 -22.36 5.99
N THR A 14 -46.51 -23.38 5.44
CA THR A 14 -47.13 -24.67 5.10
C THR A 14 -47.60 -25.34 6.38
N GLU A 15 -48.92 -25.46 6.55
CA GLU A 15 -49.54 -26.22 7.63
C GLU A 15 -49.22 -27.71 7.48
N LEU A 16 -48.47 -28.26 8.43
CA LEU A 16 -48.34 -29.71 8.60
C LEU A 16 -49.58 -30.23 9.31
N THR A 17 -50.54 -30.75 8.54
CA THR A 17 -51.75 -31.41 9.06
C THR A 17 -51.41 -32.80 9.58
N GLY A 18 -51.24 -32.93 10.90
CA GLY A 18 -51.27 -34.20 11.61
C GLY A 18 -52.65 -34.40 12.26
N THR A 19 -53.37 -35.45 11.85
CA THR A 19 -54.70 -35.77 12.37
C THR A 19 -54.61 -36.37 13.78
N ALA A 20 -54.95 -35.59 14.80
CA ALA A 20 -55.27 -36.10 16.13
C ALA A 20 -56.79 -36.33 16.22
N THR A 21 -57.19 -37.59 16.02
CA THR A 21 -58.55 -38.08 16.21
C THR A 21 -58.85 -38.13 17.71
N THR A 22 -59.57 -37.14 18.24
CA THR A 22 -60.64 -37.23 19.26
C THR A 22 -60.94 -35.83 19.77
N GLY A 23 -62.16 -35.35 19.49
CA GLY A 23 -62.61 -34.01 19.86
C GLY A 23 -62.89 -33.87 21.35
N GLN A 24 -61.98 -33.18 22.05
CA GLN A 24 -62.34 -32.38 23.23
C GLN A 24 -61.88 -30.94 23.01
N PRO A 25 -62.71 -29.93 23.37
CA PRO A 25 -62.29 -28.55 23.34
C PRO A 25 -61.15 -28.35 24.37
N PHE A 26 -60.02 -27.81 23.91
CA PHE A 26 -58.95 -27.35 24.80
C PHE A 26 -59.55 -26.33 25.77
N LYS A 27 -59.57 -26.62 27.08
CA LYS A 27 -59.92 -25.63 28.10
C LYS A 27 -58.76 -24.64 28.21
N GLU A 28 -59.01 -23.37 27.93
CA GLU A 28 -58.06 -22.31 28.28
C GLU A 28 -57.82 -22.36 29.80
N GLY A 29 -56.57 -22.64 30.19
CA GLY A 29 -56.12 -22.40 31.57
C GLY A 29 -55.08 -23.37 32.12
N GLU A 30 -55.07 -24.65 31.76
CA GLU A 30 -54.18 -25.63 32.39
C GLU A 30 -53.66 -26.66 31.38
N LEU A 31 -52.35 -26.64 31.13
CA LEU A 31 -51.64 -27.70 30.40
C LEU A 31 -51.81 -29.02 31.15
N ALA A 32 -52.02 -30.12 30.42
CA ALA A 32 -52.03 -31.44 31.03
C ALA A 32 -50.63 -31.75 31.58
N PHE A 33 -50.54 -32.47 32.70
CA PHE A 33 -49.26 -32.80 33.35
C PHE A 33 -48.15 -33.31 32.39
N PRO A 34 -48.44 -34.18 31.40
CA PRO A 34 -47.43 -34.61 30.41
C PRO A 34 -46.90 -33.47 29.53
N GLU A 35 -47.75 -32.50 29.18
CA GLU A 35 -47.37 -31.33 28.37
C GLU A 35 -46.50 -30.36 29.18
N ILE A 36 -46.80 -30.17 30.47
CA ILE A 36 -45.97 -29.41 31.41
C ILE A 36 -44.55 -30.02 31.47
N VAL A 37 -44.47 -31.35 31.59
CA VAL A 37 -43.19 -32.07 31.63
C VAL A 37 -42.42 -31.93 30.32
N ALA A 38 -43.09 -32.02 29.17
CA ALA A 38 -42.46 -31.84 27.85
C ALA A 38 -41.91 -30.42 27.66
N VAL A 39 -42.66 -29.39 28.05
CA VAL A 39 -42.23 -27.98 27.99
C VAL A 39 -41.04 -27.74 28.93
N ALA A 40 -41.06 -28.32 30.14
CA ALA A 40 -39.94 -28.22 31.08
C ALA A 40 -38.65 -28.84 30.52
N ALA A 41 -38.72 -30.04 29.92
CA ALA A 41 -37.59 -30.69 29.27
C ALA A 41 -37.06 -29.90 28.06
N ALA A 42 -37.95 -29.32 27.24
CA ALA A 42 -37.57 -28.46 26.13
C ALA A 42 -36.85 -27.19 26.60
N LYS A 43 -37.32 -26.56 27.70
CA LYS A 43 -36.66 -25.40 28.33
C LYS A 43 -35.27 -25.75 28.84
N GLU A 44 -35.10 -26.89 29.49
CA GLU A 44 -33.80 -27.34 29.99
C GLU A 44 -32.81 -27.57 28.84
N LYS A 45 -33.25 -28.21 27.75
CA LYS A 45 -32.46 -28.38 26.54
C LYS A 45 -32.08 -27.03 25.91
N LEU A 46 -33.00 -26.06 25.86
CA LEU A 46 -32.71 -24.72 25.34
C LEU A 46 -31.65 -23.99 26.20
N LEU A 47 -31.75 -24.08 27.53
CA LEU A 47 -30.76 -23.50 28.44
C LEU A 47 -29.38 -24.14 28.33
N LEU A 48 -29.30 -25.42 27.97
CA LEU A 48 -28.04 -26.08 27.62
C LEU A 48 -27.46 -25.51 26.32
N HIS A 49 -28.27 -25.37 25.27
CA HIS A 49 -27.81 -24.80 23.99
C HIS A 49 -27.36 -23.35 24.12
N ILE A 50 -28.05 -22.53 24.94
CA ILE A 50 -27.63 -21.15 25.21
C ILE A 50 -26.24 -21.14 25.87
N ARG A 51 -26.00 -22.00 26.86
CA ARG A 51 -24.69 -22.13 27.51
C ARG A 51 -23.60 -22.59 26.53
N GLU A 52 -23.89 -23.56 25.67
CA GLU A 52 -22.95 -24.01 24.62
C GLU A 52 -22.63 -22.89 23.63
N MET A 53 -23.64 -22.11 23.22
CA MET A 53 -23.47 -20.96 22.35
C MET A 53 -22.65 -19.84 22.99
N GLU A 54 -22.83 -19.57 24.28
CA GLU A 54 -22.02 -18.60 25.03
C GLU A 54 -20.54 -19.02 25.08
N GLU A 55 -20.26 -20.29 25.33
CA GLU A 55 -18.88 -20.81 25.30
C GLU A 55 -18.27 -20.77 23.90
N LEU A 56 -19.04 -21.14 22.88
CA LEU A 56 -18.59 -21.04 21.49
C LEU A 56 -18.29 -19.58 21.09
N TYR A 57 -19.14 -18.64 21.51
CA TYR A 57 -18.94 -17.22 21.24
C TYR A 57 -17.67 -16.69 21.91
N LYS A 58 -17.38 -17.10 23.15
CA LYS A 58 -16.12 -16.77 23.85
C LYS A 58 -14.90 -17.30 23.10
N VAL A 59 -14.94 -18.56 22.65
CA VAL A 59 -13.84 -19.18 21.88
C VAL A 59 -13.64 -18.45 20.55
N LEU A 60 -14.71 -18.18 19.82
CA LEU A 60 -14.66 -17.46 18.54
C LEU A 60 -14.07 -16.06 18.72
N HIS A 61 -14.53 -15.31 19.72
CA HIS A 61 -14.03 -13.96 19.99
C HIS A 61 -12.54 -13.97 20.31
N LYS A 62 -12.08 -14.94 21.13
CA LYS A 62 -10.66 -15.12 21.42
C LYS A 62 -9.85 -15.44 20.16
N ARG A 63 -10.35 -16.31 19.28
CA ARG A 63 -9.68 -16.65 18.01
C ARG A 63 -9.57 -15.43 17.07
N VAL A 64 -10.60 -14.61 16.98
CA VAL A 64 -10.55 -13.36 16.19
C VAL A 64 -9.46 -12.42 16.74
N GLN A 65 -9.38 -12.25 18.05
CA GLN A 65 -8.33 -11.42 18.68
C GLN A 65 -6.92 -11.98 18.45
N GLU A 66 -6.74 -13.30 18.53
CA GLU A 66 -5.47 -13.98 18.24
C GLU A 66 -5.06 -13.78 16.77
N LEU A 67 -5.99 -13.91 15.83
CA LEU A 67 -5.75 -13.68 14.41
C LEU A 67 -5.37 -12.22 14.12
N ASP A 68 -6.07 -11.26 14.73
CA ASP A 68 -5.76 -9.84 14.58
C ASP A 68 -4.39 -9.50 15.16
N LYS A 69 -4.01 -10.12 16.28
CA LYS A 69 -2.68 -9.97 16.88
C LYS A 69 -1.59 -10.53 15.98
N ALA A 70 -1.75 -11.79 15.53
CA ALA A 70 -0.80 -12.43 14.63
C ALA A 70 -0.64 -11.65 13.31
N ARG A 71 -1.75 -11.11 12.77
CA ARG A 71 -1.72 -10.25 11.59
C ARG A 71 -0.88 -8.99 11.83
N ARG A 72 -1.07 -8.30 12.96
CA ARG A 72 -0.27 -7.12 13.30
C ARG A 72 1.21 -7.46 13.46
N GLU A 73 1.53 -8.52 14.19
CA GLU A 73 2.91 -8.99 14.37
C GLU A 73 3.59 -9.31 13.02
N HIS A 74 2.87 -9.98 12.11
CA HIS A 74 3.36 -10.22 10.75
C HIS A 74 3.58 -8.93 9.94
N GLN A 75 2.69 -7.95 10.06
CA GLN A 75 2.84 -6.64 9.41
C GLN A 75 4.04 -5.87 9.97
N ASP A 76 4.22 -5.86 11.28
CA ASP A 76 5.33 -5.19 11.95
C ASP A 76 6.67 -5.82 11.58
N MET A 77 6.75 -7.16 11.60
CA MET A 77 7.94 -7.89 11.13
C MET A 77 8.26 -7.60 9.67
N PHE A 78 7.24 -7.54 8.80
CA PHE A 78 7.43 -7.20 7.40
C PHE A 78 7.99 -5.79 7.23
N LEU A 79 7.40 -4.79 7.89
CA LEU A 79 7.88 -3.40 7.82
C LEU A 79 9.30 -3.28 8.37
N ALA A 80 9.61 -3.94 9.49
CA ALA A 80 10.96 -3.96 10.06
C ALA A 80 11.97 -4.61 9.10
N ALA A 81 11.60 -5.69 8.41
CA ALA A 81 12.46 -6.31 7.40
C ALA A 81 12.72 -5.36 6.21
N MET A 82 11.69 -4.66 5.74
CA MET A 82 11.83 -3.69 4.64
C MET A 82 12.70 -2.50 5.04
N GLU A 83 12.51 -1.98 6.26
CA GLU A 83 13.37 -0.92 6.80
C GLU A 83 14.82 -1.39 6.95
N THR A 84 15.02 -2.64 7.39
CA THR A 84 16.36 -3.24 7.47
C THR A 84 17.03 -3.29 6.11
N LEU A 85 16.32 -3.75 5.06
CA LEU A 85 16.84 -3.76 3.69
C LEU A 85 17.22 -2.36 3.19
N ALA A 86 16.35 -1.38 3.41
CA ALA A 86 16.62 0.01 3.05
C ALA A 86 17.84 0.57 3.80
N ARG A 87 18.00 0.26 5.10
CA ARG A 87 19.18 0.64 5.90
C ARG A 87 20.46 -0.05 5.41
N THR A 88 20.40 -1.33 5.05
CA THR A 88 21.53 -2.07 4.49
C THR A 88 22.01 -1.45 3.17
N LEU A 89 21.08 -1.05 2.30
CA LEU A 89 21.41 -0.32 1.09
C LEU A 89 22.18 0.98 1.38
N LYS A 90 21.70 1.79 2.34
CA LYS A 90 22.38 3.03 2.75
C LYS A 90 23.77 2.80 3.33
N ALA A 91 24.00 1.68 4.00
CA ALA A 91 25.32 1.35 4.52
C ALA A 91 26.31 1.06 3.38
N LYS A 92 25.83 0.54 2.25
CA LYS A 92 26.64 0.25 1.05
C LYS A 92 26.84 1.49 0.17
N ASP A 93 25.78 2.25 -0.06
CA ASP A 93 25.82 3.52 -0.77
C ASP A 93 26.14 4.65 0.23
N GLY A 94 27.43 4.79 0.56
CA GLY A 94 27.91 5.75 1.55
C GLY A 94 27.57 7.22 1.22
N TYR A 95 27.06 7.46 0.02
CA TYR A 95 26.74 8.78 -0.51
C TYR A 95 25.27 9.20 -0.26
N THR A 96 24.31 8.29 -0.18
CA THR A 96 22.86 8.60 -0.21
C THR A 96 22.19 8.71 1.17
N ARG A 97 22.83 9.32 2.18
CA ARG A 97 22.23 9.43 3.51
C ARG A 97 20.91 10.22 3.46
N GLY A 98 19.81 9.56 3.81
CA GLY A 98 18.47 10.16 3.82
C GLY A 98 17.80 10.28 2.44
N HIS A 99 18.47 9.89 1.34
CA HIS A 99 17.94 10.05 -0.01
C HIS A 99 16.62 9.29 -0.21
N SER A 100 16.63 7.98 0.08
CA SER A 100 15.43 7.14 -0.07
C SER A 100 14.28 7.62 0.81
N GLU A 101 14.56 8.20 1.99
CA GLU A 101 13.54 8.83 2.84
C GLU A 101 12.95 10.09 2.20
N ARG A 102 13.80 10.98 1.69
CA ARG A 102 13.36 12.24 1.05
C ARG A 102 12.56 11.94 -0.22
N VAL A 103 13.06 11.04 -1.08
CA VAL A 103 12.35 10.59 -2.29
C VAL A 103 10.99 10.00 -1.93
N SER A 104 10.93 9.12 -0.93
CA SER A 104 9.66 8.57 -0.44
C SER A 104 8.71 9.65 0.08
N GLY A 105 9.22 10.60 0.86
CA GLY A 105 8.45 11.74 1.36
C GLY A 105 7.90 12.62 0.24
N TYR A 106 8.70 12.95 -0.78
CA TYR A 106 8.25 13.73 -1.93
C TYR A 106 7.21 12.98 -2.77
N ALA A 107 7.43 11.68 -3.02
CA ALA A 107 6.49 10.83 -3.74
C ALA A 107 5.11 10.76 -3.04
N VAL A 108 5.11 10.61 -1.71
CA VAL A 108 3.87 10.62 -0.90
C VAL A 108 3.16 11.97 -0.97
N ARG A 109 3.89 13.09 -0.90
CA ARG A 109 3.29 14.43 -1.03
C ARG A 109 2.64 14.63 -2.40
N LEU A 110 3.31 14.24 -3.49
CA LEU A 110 2.75 14.30 -4.83
C LEU A 110 1.51 13.39 -4.97
N ALA A 111 1.60 12.13 -4.55
CA ALA A 111 0.49 11.19 -4.62
C ALA A 111 -0.74 11.65 -3.83
N SER A 112 -0.53 12.22 -2.64
CA SER A 112 -1.60 12.79 -1.82
C SER A 112 -2.28 13.97 -2.52
N ARG A 113 -1.50 14.82 -3.18
CA ARG A 113 -2.02 15.98 -3.93
C ARG A 113 -2.81 15.59 -5.18
N LEU A 114 -2.48 14.45 -5.78
CA LEU A 114 -3.23 13.83 -6.88
C LEU A 114 -4.52 13.16 -6.41
N GLY A 115 -4.75 13.04 -5.09
CA GLY A 115 -5.94 12.40 -4.54
C GLY A 115 -5.92 10.86 -4.63
N LEU A 116 -4.73 10.25 -4.69
CA LEU A 116 -4.63 8.79 -4.71
C LEU A 116 -5.10 8.18 -3.39
N GLU A 117 -5.66 6.97 -3.47
CA GLU A 117 -6.12 6.24 -2.28
C GLU A 117 -5.00 5.96 -1.30
N LYS A 118 -5.33 5.90 0.00
CA LYS A 118 -4.35 5.67 1.08
C LYS A 118 -3.52 4.40 0.86
N ASP A 119 -4.13 3.31 0.39
CA ASP A 119 -3.41 2.06 0.09
C ASP A 119 -2.35 2.26 -1.01
N THR A 120 -2.70 2.98 -2.08
CA THR A 120 -1.77 3.33 -3.17
C THR A 120 -0.64 4.23 -2.68
N VAL A 121 -0.94 5.20 -1.80
CA VAL A 121 0.08 6.09 -1.20
C VAL A 121 1.07 5.30 -0.35
N GLU A 122 0.59 4.35 0.46
CA GLU A 122 1.44 3.49 1.29
C GLU A 122 2.31 2.53 0.45
N LYS A 123 1.73 1.95 -0.60
CA LYS A 123 2.46 1.17 -1.60
C LYS A 123 3.56 1.99 -2.26
N LEU A 124 3.27 3.24 -2.61
CA LEU A 124 4.22 4.14 -3.26
C LEU A 124 5.35 4.54 -2.31
N ARG A 125 5.02 4.83 -1.04
CA ARG A 125 6.00 5.09 0.03
C ARG A 125 7.01 3.97 0.10
N LEU A 126 6.53 2.71 0.13
CA LEU A 126 7.39 1.54 0.20
C LEU A 126 8.23 1.35 -1.07
N ALA A 127 7.62 1.47 -2.25
CA ALA A 127 8.33 1.35 -3.53
C ALA A 127 9.43 2.42 -3.67
N ALA A 128 9.13 3.66 -3.32
CA ALA A 128 10.08 4.78 -3.35
C ALA A 128 11.25 4.58 -2.36
N SER A 129 11.00 4.02 -1.18
CA SER A 129 12.10 3.71 -0.23
C SER A 129 13.04 2.61 -0.73
N LEU A 130 12.61 1.80 -1.70
CA LEU A 130 13.33 0.61 -2.19
C LEU A 130 13.79 0.74 -3.64
N HIS A 131 13.51 1.86 -4.32
CA HIS A 131 13.75 2.03 -5.76
C HIS A 131 15.20 1.69 -6.15
N ASP A 132 16.13 2.04 -5.27
CA ASP A 132 17.58 1.88 -5.46
C ASP A 132 18.16 0.57 -4.88
N LEU A 133 17.34 -0.34 -4.33
CA LEU A 133 17.83 -1.56 -3.66
C LEU A 133 18.79 -2.38 -4.52
N GLY A 134 18.58 -2.40 -5.83
CA GLY A 134 19.43 -3.16 -6.74
C GLY A 134 20.88 -2.66 -6.84
N LYS A 135 21.22 -1.49 -6.30
CA LYS A 135 22.62 -1.04 -6.18
C LYS A 135 23.45 -2.00 -5.33
N ILE A 136 22.81 -2.86 -4.51
CA ILE A 136 23.49 -3.98 -3.85
C ILE A 136 24.17 -4.96 -4.82
N GLY A 137 23.71 -5.06 -6.06
CA GLY A 137 24.34 -5.85 -7.11
C GLY A 137 25.47 -5.14 -7.87
N ILE A 138 25.73 -3.87 -7.60
CA ILE A 138 26.76 -3.07 -8.29
C ILE A 138 28.04 -3.06 -7.48
N HIS A 139 29.20 -3.18 -8.14
CA HIS A 139 30.50 -3.19 -7.47
C HIS A 139 30.84 -1.82 -6.86
N ASP A 140 31.42 -1.80 -5.67
CA ASP A 140 31.66 -0.57 -4.90
C ASP A 140 32.62 0.41 -5.60
N THR A 141 33.59 -0.11 -6.35
CA THR A 141 34.53 0.72 -7.13
C THR A 141 33.84 1.53 -8.24
N ILE A 142 32.68 1.07 -8.72
CA ILE A 142 31.86 1.77 -9.71
C ILE A 142 30.86 2.68 -8.99
N LEU A 143 30.16 2.15 -7.99
CA LEU A 143 29.11 2.87 -7.27
C LEU A 143 29.65 4.11 -6.55
N ASN A 144 30.83 4.02 -5.94
CA ASN A 144 31.45 5.08 -5.14
C ASN A 144 32.57 5.84 -5.89
N LYS A 145 32.62 5.74 -7.23
CA LYS A 145 33.66 6.39 -8.03
C LYS A 145 33.56 7.92 -7.93
N ALA A 146 34.67 8.57 -7.56
CA ALA A 146 34.73 10.04 -7.41
C ALA A 146 34.90 10.79 -8.75
N THR A 147 35.19 10.07 -9.84
CA THR A 147 35.35 10.62 -11.19
C THR A 147 34.18 10.23 -12.08
N PRO A 148 33.98 10.91 -13.23
CA PRO A 148 32.91 10.55 -14.17
C PRO A 148 32.97 9.07 -14.57
N LEU A 149 31.80 8.46 -14.65
CA LEU A 149 31.65 7.08 -15.12
C LEU A 149 31.89 7.03 -16.63
N THR A 150 32.56 5.98 -17.07
CA THR A 150 32.62 5.58 -18.48
C THR A 150 31.25 5.06 -18.92
N ALA A 151 31.01 5.00 -20.23
CA ALA A 151 29.77 4.45 -20.77
C ALA A 151 29.51 2.99 -20.32
N ALA A 152 30.57 2.18 -20.21
CA ALA A 152 30.49 0.80 -19.74
C ALA A 152 30.12 0.72 -18.25
N GLU A 153 30.75 1.54 -17.40
CA GLU A 153 30.42 1.63 -15.97
C GLU A 153 28.99 2.11 -15.76
N PHE A 154 28.55 3.11 -16.54
CA PHE A 154 27.18 3.60 -16.48
C PHE A 154 26.16 2.53 -16.92
N ALA A 155 26.48 1.73 -17.93
CA ALA A 155 25.66 0.60 -18.34
C ALA A 155 25.49 -0.45 -17.23
N LEU A 156 26.50 -0.64 -16.36
CA LEU A 156 26.39 -1.50 -15.18
C LEU A 156 25.44 -0.87 -14.14
N ILE A 157 25.57 0.43 -13.86
CA ILE A 157 24.65 1.12 -12.92
C ILE A 157 23.20 1.04 -13.41
N LYS A 158 22.95 1.17 -14.71
CA LYS A 158 21.60 1.05 -15.31
C LYS A 158 20.90 -0.28 -15.05
N GLN A 159 21.62 -1.31 -14.58
CA GLN A 159 21.02 -2.61 -14.25
C GLN A 159 20.34 -2.62 -12.89
N HIS A 160 20.60 -1.65 -12.00
CA HIS A 160 20.07 -1.70 -10.65
C HIS A 160 18.53 -1.74 -10.55
N PRO A 161 17.71 -1.14 -11.44
CA PRO A 161 16.26 -1.28 -11.31
C PRO A 161 15.81 -2.73 -11.56
N ASP A 162 16.42 -3.41 -12.54
CA ASP A 162 16.17 -4.82 -12.84
C ASP A 162 16.66 -5.74 -11.71
N ILE A 163 17.87 -5.48 -11.19
CA ILE A 163 18.40 -6.22 -10.03
C ILE A 163 17.49 -6.04 -8.81
N GLY A 164 17.04 -4.81 -8.53
CA GLY A 164 16.15 -4.50 -7.40
C GLY A 164 14.82 -5.23 -7.51
N ALA A 165 14.18 -5.19 -8.69
CA ALA A 165 12.95 -5.93 -8.95
C ALA A 165 13.14 -7.45 -8.77
N ARG A 166 14.27 -8.02 -9.25
CA ARG A 166 14.58 -9.45 -9.12
C ARG A 166 14.80 -9.87 -7.66
N ILE A 167 15.49 -9.05 -6.87
CA ILE A 167 15.72 -9.30 -5.44
C ILE A 167 14.39 -9.33 -4.68
N LEU A 168 13.47 -8.42 -5.02
CA LEU A 168 12.18 -8.31 -4.34
C LEU A 168 11.10 -9.26 -4.88
N GLN A 169 11.31 -9.85 -6.07
CA GLN A 169 10.35 -10.75 -6.72
C GLN A 169 9.81 -11.88 -5.83
N PRO A 170 10.61 -12.56 -4.98
CA PRO A 170 10.11 -13.64 -4.12
C PRO A 170 9.12 -13.15 -3.04
N MET A 171 9.12 -11.86 -2.72
CA MET A 171 8.24 -11.28 -1.70
C MET A 171 6.85 -11.04 -2.29
N ALA A 172 5.93 -11.99 -2.11
CA ALA A 172 4.57 -11.90 -2.63
C ALA A 172 3.84 -10.56 -2.37
N PRO A 173 3.96 -9.92 -1.18
CA PRO A 173 3.33 -8.63 -0.91
C PRO A 173 3.86 -7.47 -1.78
N LEU A 174 5.06 -7.59 -2.36
CA LEU A 174 5.70 -6.53 -3.15
C LEU A 174 5.46 -6.64 -4.65
N LYS A 175 4.80 -7.70 -5.13
CA LYS A 175 4.64 -7.99 -6.57
C LYS A 175 4.08 -6.81 -7.37
N GLU A 176 3.09 -6.11 -6.80
CA GLU A 176 2.47 -4.94 -7.42
C GLU A 176 3.40 -3.73 -7.50
N LEU A 177 4.44 -3.69 -6.66
CA LEU A 177 5.40 -2.57 -6.58
C LEU A 177 6.59 -2.75 -7.52
N LEU A 178 6.87 -3.99 -7.95
CA LEU A 178 8.03 -4.30 -8.80
C LEU A 178 8.05 -3.49 -10.10
N PRO A 179 6.91 -3.26 -10.80
CA PRO A 179 6.91 -2.40 -11.98
C PRO A 179 7.27 -0.94 -11.66
N TRP A 180 6.97 -0.45 -10.46
CA TRP A 180 7.29 0.91 -10.07
C TRP A 180 8.79 1.05 -9.77
N ILE A 181 9.36 0.04 -9.11
CA ILE A 181 10.80 -0.05 -8.82
C ILE A 181 11.60 -0.30 -10.09
N ARG A 182 11.17 -1.17 -11.00
CA ARG A 182 11.91 -1.47 -12.23
C ARG A 182 12.00 -0.27 -13.18
N HIS A 183 10.93 0.51 -13.29
CA HIS A 183 10.79 1.53 -14.33
C HIS A 183 10.97 2.96 -13.82
N HIS A 184 11.47 3.17 -12.60
CA HIS A 184 11.62 4.53 -12.04
C HIS A 184 12.66 5.40 -12.78
N HIS A 185 13.43 4.83 -13.71
CA HIS A 185 14.31 5.55 -14.63
C HIS A 185 13.81 5.61 -16.07
N GLU A 186 12.58 5.16 -16.32
CA GLU A 186 11.91 5.45 -17.58
C GLU A 186 11.61 6.94 -17.69
N ARG A 187 11.68 7.46 -18.91
CA ARG A 187 11.41 8.86 -19.22
C ARG A 187 10.15 8.95 -20.04
N TYR A 188 9.35 9.98 -19.83
CA TYR A 188 8.06 10.13 -20.52
C TYR A 188 8.20 10.17 -22.06
N ASP A 189 9.34 10.62 -22.59
CA ASP A 189 9.71 10.61 -24.01
C ASP A 189 10.15 9.24 -24.57
N GLY A 190 10.36 8.23 -23.74
CA GLY A 190 10.86 6.90 -24.13
C GLY A 190 12.39 6.80 -24.23
N MET A 191 13.15 7.83 -23.82
CA MET A 191 14.61 7.80 -23.82
C MET A 191 15.21 7.24 -22.52
N GLY A 192 14.36 6.68 -21.65
CA GLY A 192 14.74 6.10 -20.36
C GLY A 192 15.21 4.65 -20.47
N TYR A 193 15.25 3.97 -19.33
CA TYR A 193 15.65 2.57 -19.21
C TYR A 193 14.88 1.91 -18.04
N PRO A 194 14.76 0.57 -17.98
CA PRO A 194 15.42 -0.44 -18.82
C PRO A 194 14.77 -0.75 -20.18
N ASP A 195 13.47 -0.51 -20.33
CA ASP A 195 12.67 -1.05 -21.43
C ASP A 195 12.28 0.03 -22.47
N GLY A 196 12.55 1.32 -22.19
CA GLY A 196 12.30 2.43 -23.10
C GLY A 196 10.81 2.76 -23.22
N LEU A 197 10.06 2.55 -22.14
CA LEU A 197 8.62 2.81 -22.09
C LEU A 197 8.34 4.31 -22.29
N ARG A 198 7.27 4.62 -23.03
CA ARG A 198 6.89 6.00 -23.38
C ARG A 198 5.53 6.37 -22.81
N GLY A 199 5.43 7.60 -22.31
CA GLY A 199 4.18 8.18 -21.83
C GLY A 199 3.53 7.35 -20.73
N GLU A 200 2.25 7.05 -20.89
CA GLU A 200 1.45 6.31 -19.90
C GLU A 200 1.71 4.80 -19.89
N ALA A 201 2.52 4.26 -20.82
CA ALA A 201 3.03 2.90 -20.71
C ALA A 201 3.92 2.72 -19.48
N ILE A 202 4.51 3.81 -18.98
CA ILE A 202 5.24 3.84 -17.71
C ILE A 202 4.21 3.79 -16.56
N PRO A 203 4.30 2.82 -15.63
CA PRO A 203 3.42 2.76 -14.48
C PRO A 203 3.39 4.09 -13.72
N LEU A 204 2.21 4.52 -13.26
CA LEU A 204 2.04 5.80 -12.56
C LEU A 204 3.00 5.94 -11.37
N GLY A 205 3.15 4.89 -10.56
CA GLY A 205 4.07 4.92 -9.43
C GLY A 205 5.54 5.10 -9.84
N ALA A 206 5.98 4.52 -10.97
CA ALA A 206 7.32 4.76 -11.52
C ALA A 206 7.49 6.23 -11.96
N ARG A 207 6.49 6.82 -12.63
CA ARG A 207 6.52 8.24 -13.02
C ARG A 207 6.62 9.18 -11.81
N ILE A 208 5.91 8.87 -10.72
CA ILE A 208 5.98 9.65 -9.48
C ILE A 208 7.36 9.51 -8.80
N ILE A 209 7.89 8.28 -8.71
CA ILE A 209 9.23 8.05 -8.14
C ILE A 209 10.30 8.75 -8.97
N ALA A 210 10.25 8.67 -10.29
CA ALA A 210 11.20 9.33 -11.20
C ALA A 210 11.27 10.85 -10.97
N MET A 211 10.11 11.47 -10.75
CA MET A 211 10.02 12.90 -10.45
C MET A 211 10.62 13.23 -9.07
N ALA A 212 10.30 12.44 -8.06
CA ALA A 212 10.81 12.61 -6.70
C ALA A 212 12.32 12.38 -6.60
N ASP A 213 12.85 11.34 -7.24
CA ASP A 213 14.28 11.06 -7.34
C ASP A 213 15.02 12.19 -8.07
N SER A 214 14.51 12.62 -9.22
CA SER A 214 15.11 13.72 -9.97
C SER A 214 15.13 15.03 -9.16
N PHE A 215 14.06 15.34 -8.44
CA PHE A 215 14.00 16.52 -7.59
C PHE A 215 15.00 16.45 -6.44
N ASP A 216 15.03 15.34 -5.69
CA ASP A 216 16.01 15.15 -4.61
C ASP A 216 17.45 15.23 -5.13
N ALA A 217 17.69 14.62 -6.30
CA ALA A 217 18.99 14.67 -6.94
C ALA A 217 19.42 16.09 -7.26
N MET A 218 18.50 16.95 -7.71
CA MET A 218 18.75 18.36 -7.99
C MET A 218 18.95 19.20 -6.73
N THR A 219 18.19 18.96 -5.66
CA THR A 219 18.14 19.83 -4.47
C THR A 219 19.01 19.36 -3.30
N SER A 220 19.68 18.21 -3.43
CA SER A 220 20.62 17.67 -2.44
C SER A 220 22.07 17.81 -2.88
N ASP A 221 22.97 18.02 -1.91
CA ASP A 221 24.41 18.06 -2.16
C ASP A 221 24.95 16.69 -2.60
N ARG A 222 25.94 16.73 -3.49
CA ARG A 222 26.68 15.58 -4.03
C ARG A 222 28.19 15.81 -3.87
N PRO A 223 29.04 14.77 -3.66
CA PRO A 223 30.49 14.88 -3.52
C PRO A 223 31.13 15.70 -4.63
N TYR A 224 30.55 15.64 -5.83
CA TYR A 224 31.01 16.33 -7.03
C TYR A 224 30.14 17.54 -7.45
N ARG A 225 29.05 17.85 -6.74
CA ARG A 225 28.11 18.92 -7.14
C ARG A 225 27.30 19.47 -5.97
N ARG A 226 27.25 20.79 -5.82
CA ARG A 226 26.32 21.44 -4.87
C ARG A 226 24.86 21.32 -5.30
N ALA A 227 23.96 21.30 -4.33
CA ALA A 227 22.52 21.41 -4.56
C ALA A 227 22.18 22.62 -5.44
N LEU A 228 21.23 22.45 -6.36
CA LEU A 228 20.64 23.56 -7.10
C LEU A 228 19.72 24.38 -6.19
N PRO A 229 19.67 25.72 -6.36
CA PRO A 229 18.62 26.52 -5.76
C PRO A 229 17.24 25.99 -6.17
N LEU A 230 16.27 25.99 -5.24
CA LEU A 230 14.93 25.46 -5.48
C LEU A 230 14.30 26.00 -6.77
N LYS A 231 14.38 27.32 -7.00
CA LYS A 231 13.89 27.97 -8.23
C LYS A 231 14.49 27.36 -9.51
N ALA A 232 15.78 27.02 -9.49
CA ALA A 232 16.44 26.40 -10.64
C ALA A 232 15.99 24.93 -10.83
N ALA A 233 15.80 24.19 -9.73
CA ALA A 233 15.27 22.82 -9.80
C ALA A 233 13.83 22.79 -10.34
N LEU A 234 12.97 23.71 -9.91
CA LEU A 234 11.60 23.85 -10.42
C LEU A 234 11.58 24.25 -11.90
N GLU A 235 12.51 25.11 -12.32
CA GLU A 235 12.66 25.46 -13.74
C GLU A 235 13.05 24.24 -14.59
N GLN A 236 13.94 23.37 -14.10
CA GLN A 236 14.28 22.12 -14.77
C GLN A 236 13.07 21.17 -14.87
N ILE A 237 12.23 21.08 -13.82
CA ILE A 237 10.99 20.31 -13.88
C ILE A 237 10.04 20.87 -14.94
N ARG A 238 9.88 22.21 -14.98
CA ARG A 238 9.04 22.89 -15.97
C ARG A 238 9.51 22.62 -17.40
N GLN A 239 10.82 22.70 -17.66
CA GLN A 239 11.41 22.43 -18.97
C GLN A 239 11.35 20.94 -19.34
N GLY A 240 11.42 20.05 -18.35
CA GLY A 240 11.36 18.59 -18.54
C GLY A 240 9.95 18.02 -18.72
N ALA A 241 8.90 18.85 -18.59
CA ALA A 241 7.51 18.41 -18.76
C ALA A 241 7.25 17.90 -20.20
N GLY A 242 6.69 16.70 -20.32
CA GLY A 242 6.46 16.03 -21.61
C GLY A 242 7.69 15.35 -22.22
N THR A 243 8.88 15.52 -21.63
CA THR A 243 10.11 14.84 -22.04
C THR A 243 10.59 13.89 -20.96
N GLN A 244 11.36 14.38 -19.98
CA GLN A 244 11.78 13.58 -18.84
C GLN A 244 10.59 13.19 -17.96
N PHE A 245 9.68 14.13 -17.77
CA PHE A 245 8.60 14.01 -16.80
C PHE A 245 7.24 13.95 -17.47
N ASP A 246 6.33 13.24 -16.82
CA ASP A 246 4.92 13.34 -17.13
C ASP A 246 4.45 14.80 -16.96
N PRO A 247 3.81 15.40 -17.99
CA PRO A 247 3.41 16.80 -17.95
C PRO A 247 2.36 17.09 -16.87
N GLN A 248 1.45 16.16 -16.58
CA GLN A 248 0.45 16.32 -15.52
C GLN A 248 1.12 16.30 -14.15
N LEU A 249 2.04 15.36 -13.93
CA LEU A 249 2.78 15.29 -12.67
C LEU A 249 3.66 16.53 -12.48
N ALA A 250 4.31 17.01 -13.54
CA ALA A 250 5.17 18.19 -13.48
C ALA A 250 4.36 19.44 -13.12
N PHE A 251 3.16 19.58 -13.71
CA PHE A 251 2.24 20.66 -13.36
C PHE A 251 1.82 20.60 -11.88
N THR A 252 1.37 19.43 -11.40
CA THR A 252 1.01 19.25 -9.97
C THR A 252 2.20 19.49 -9.04
N TRP A 253 3.41 19.12 -9.45
CA TRP A 253 4.63 19.36 -8.68
C TRP A 253 4.92 20.86 -8.52
N LEU A 254 4.77 21.64 -9.59
CA LEU A 254 4.97 23.09 -9.55
C LEU A 254 3.92 23.80 -8.70
N GLU A 255 2.69 23.26 -8.62
CA GLU A 255 1.67 23.75 -7.67
C GLU A 255 2.03 23.45 -6.21
N LEU A 256 2.65 22.30 -5.93
CA LEU A 256 3.08 21.91 -4.58
C LEU A 256 4.25 22.74 -4.06
N TYR A 257 5.15 23.13 -4.96
CA TYR A 257 6.38 23.85 -4.64
C TYR A 257 6.47 25.13 -5.48
N PRO A 258 5.71 26.19 -5.13
CA PRO A 258 5.78 27.42 -5.89
C PRO A 258 7.16 28.07 -5.77
N PRO A 259 7.61 28.85 -6.77
CA PRO A 259 8.97 29.42 -6.83
C PRO A 259 9.34 30.30 -5.63
N ASP A 260 8.33 30.84 -4.95
CA ASP A 260 8.46 31.75 -3.81
C ASP A 260 8.39 31.04 -2.46
N LEU A 261 8.13 29.72 -2.44
CA LEU A 261 8.16 28.92 -1.22
C LEU A 261 9.62 28.71 -0.81
N GLN A 262 10.03 29.23 0.36
CA GLN A 262 11.30 28.82 0.95
C GLN A 262 11.19 27.34 1.38
N PRO A 263 12.18 26.49 1.11
CA PRO A 263 12.12 25.09 1.53
C PRO A 263 12.02 25.03 3.06
N GLN A 264 10.91 24.49 3.56
CA GLN A 264 10.82 24.03 4.94
C GLN A 264 11.74 22.82 5.04
N VAL A 265 12.91 23.02 5.62
CA VAL A 265 13.75 21.93 6.09
C VAL A 265 13.02 21.34 7.29
N ASP A 266 12.37 20.20 7.10
CA ASP A 266 11.91 19.37 8.22
C ASP A 266 13.17 18.89 8.96
N THR A 267 13.63 19.68 9.93
CA THR A 267 14.58 19.25 10.95
C THR A 267 13.79 18.47 12.00
N GLY A 268 13.45 17.23 11.68
CA GLY A 268 12.95 16.22 12.61
C GLY A 268 14.05 15.26 13.00
#